data_AF-A0A183FKQ3-F1
#
_entry.id   AF-A0A183FKQ3-F1
#
_cell.length_a   1.000
_cell.length_b   1.000
_cell.length_c   1.000
_cell.angle_alpha   90.00
_cell.angle_beta   90.00
_cell.angle_gamma   90.00
#
_symmetry.space_group_name_H-M   'P 1'
#
loop_
_entity.id
_entity.type
_entity.pdbx_description
1 polymer ?
#
loop_
_entity_poly.entity_id
_entity_poly.type
_entity_poly.pdbx_seq_one_letter_code
_entity_poly.pdbx_strand_id
1 'polypeptide(L)'
;MLSQLSMMEEDMRNANAAMAGELYPLAHQKASTVMHEGRDIAAKEVLTYEEQGLVKQRCNEIDAKLRVLEQLATERQQTTQISQEVIITGDVFPLYSHSRGGLLVKKRLASLQTWYGMRVVPFLATHADMGGTLNEASDFLEAHQSFVEEVVNRDASVVSALAKRTEMTSVEWKTLDEFDTHYERLKDVLENRIRIGSSFVQVRFAE
;
A
#
# COMPACT_ATOMS: atom_id res chain seq x y z
N MET A 1 -24.96 -16.28 2.81
CA MET A 1 -23.76 -15.52 2.42
C MET A 1 -23.59 -15.39 0.90
N LEU A 2 -23.58 -16.49 0.13
CA LEU A 2 -23.42 -16.41 -1.35
C LEU A 2 -24.45 -15.52 -2.04
N SER A 3 -25.72 -15.57 -1.63
CA SER A 3 -26.78 -14.68 -2.11
C SER A 3 -26.51 -13.21 -1.81
N GLN A 4 -25.95 -12.90 -0.64
CA GLN A 4 -25.57 -11.54 -0.26
C GLN A 4 -24.40 -11.03 -1.11
N LEU A 5 -23.40 -11.86 -1.40
CA LEU A 5 -22.31 -11.48 -2.31
C LEU A 5 -22.82 -11.28 -3.74
N SER A 6 -23.80 -12.04 -4.21
CA SER A 6 -24.45 -11.78 -5.50
C SER A 6 -25.18 -10.44 -5.55
N MET A 7 -25.90 -10.07 -4.48
CA MET A 7 -26.55 -8.76 -4.41
C MET A 7 -25.51 -7.63 -4.38
N MET A 8 -24.44 -7.77 -3.60
CA MET A 8 -23.33 -6.81 -3.58
C MET A 8 -22.59 -6.72 -4.92
N GLU A 9 -22.56 -7.81 -5.70
CA GLU A 9 -22.02 -7.82 -7.06
C GLU A 9 -22.87 -6.97 -8.00
N GLU A 10 -24.18 -7.13 -7.94
CA GLU A 10 -25.13 -6.34 -8.71
C GLU A 10 -25.08 -4.85 -8.32
N ASP A 11 -25.01 -4.56 -7.02
CA ASP A 11 -24.82 -3.20 -6.50
C ASP A 11 -23.50 -2.61 -7.00
N MET A 12 -22.40 -3.37 -6.95
CA MET A 12 -21.07 -2.92 -7.38
C MET A 12 -20.96 -2.72 -8.89
N ARG A 13 -21.72 -3.48 -9.69
CA ARG A 13 -21.86 -3.22 -11.13
C ARG A 13 -22.51 -1.87 -11.41
N ASN A 14 -23.37 -1.38 -10.52
CA ASN A 14 -24.05 -0.09 -10.66
C ASN A 14 -23.42 1.04 -9.83
N ALA A 15 -22.43 0.73 -8.99
CA ALA A 15 -21.78 1.67 -8.08
C ALA A 15 -20.75 2.57 -8.77
N ASN A 16 -20.55 3.78 -8.23
CA ASN A 16 -19.45 4.67 -8.59
C ASN A 16 -18.16 4.29 -7.82
N ALA A 17 -17.02 4.90 -8.16
CA ALA A 17 -15.70 4.53 -7.61
C ALA A 17 -15.58 4.68 -6.08
N ALA A 18 -16.22 5.69 -5.49
CA ALA A 18 -16.23 5.90 -4.05
C ALA A 18 -17.03 4.78 -3.35
N MET A 19 -18.21 4.48 -3.86
CA MET A 19 -19.07 3.42 -3.32
C MET A 19 -18.46 2.02 -3.51
N ALA A 20 -17.77 1.78 -4.63
CA ALA A 20 -16.99 0.56 -4.85
C ALA A 20 -15.82 0.42 -3.85
N GLY A 21 -15.22 1.55 -3.45
CA GLY A 21 -14.19 1.63 -2.42
C GLY A 21 -14.66 1.24 -1.02
N GLU A 22 -15.96 1.30 -0.74
CA GLU A 22 -16.56 0.91 0.55
C GLU A 22 -17.25 -0.46 0.50
N LEU A 23 -17.90 -0.80 -0.62
CA LEU A 23 -18.60 -2.07 -0.83
C LEU A 23 -17.66 -3.27 -0.78
N TYR A 24 -16.49 -3.19 -1.42
CA TYR A 24 -15.55 -4.31 -1.43
C TYR A 24 -14.97 -4.62 -0.04
N PRO A 25 -14.45 -3.64 0.74
CA PRO A 25 -13.99 -3.90 2.10
C PRO A 25 -15.07 -4.54 2.99
N LEU A 26 -16.33 -4.08 2.86
CA LEU A 26 -17.45 -4.63 3.61
C LEU A 26 -17.76 -6.09 3.20
N ALA A 27 -17.79 -6.37 1.89
CA ALA A 27 -17.98 -7.72 1.35
C ALA A 27 -16.86 -8.65 1.84
N HIS A 28 -15.62 -8.19 1.75
CA HIS A 28 -14.42 -8.91 2.16
C HIS A 28 -14.46 -9.21 3.67
N GLN A 29 -14.81 -8.23 4.52
CA GLN A 29 -14.92 -8.45 5.96
C GLN A 29 -15.95 -9.54 6.27
N LYS A 30 -17.18 -9.43 5.75
CA LYS A 30 -18.27 -10.38 6.03
C LYS A 30 -17.95 -11.79 5.52
N ALA A 31 -17.43 -11.90 4.30
CA ALA A 31 -17.08 -13.20 3.72
C ALA A 31 -15.87 -13.83 4.41
N SER A 32 -14.93 -13.03 4.91
CA SER A 32 -13.79 -13.52 5.69
C SER A 32 -14.22 -14.20 6.98
N THR A 33 -15.18 -13.60 7.69
CA THR A 33 -15.75 -14.18 8.91
C THR A 33 -16.40 -15.53 8.62
N VAL A 34 -17.27 -15.61 7.61
CA VAL A 34 -17.97 -16.85 7.24
C VAL A 34 -17.00 -17.94 6.75
N MET A 35 -15.96 -17.58 5.98
CA MET A 35 -14.94 -18.55 5.56
C MET A 35 -14.06 -19.01 6.73
N HIS A 36 -13.80 -18.13 7.72
CA HIS A 36 -13.06 -18.52 8.91
C HIS A 36 -13.87 -19.50 9.75
N GLU A 37 -15.14 -19.20 10.01
CA GLU A 37 -16.08 -20.10 10.69
C GLU A 37 -16.20 -21.45 9.95
N GLY A 38 -16.34 -21.44 8.62
CA GLY A 38 -16.39 -22.67 7.83
C GLY A 38 -15.12 -23.51 7.95
N ARG A 39 -13.94 -22.89 7.92
CA ARG A 39 -12.67 -23.60 8.14
C ARG A 39 -12.52 -24.10 9.57
N ASP A 40 -13.04 -23.37 10.55
CA ASP A 40 -13.00 -23.75 11.96
C ASP A 40 -13.89 -24.96 12.23
N ILE A 41 -15.10 -24.98 11.64
CA ILE A 41 -16.01 -26.14 11.65
C ILE A 41 -15.34 -27.36 11.01
N ALA A 42 -14.70 -27.19 9.84
CA ALA A 42 -13.99 -28.29 9.19
C ALA A 42 -12.80 -28.84 9.99
N ALA A 43 -12.21 -28.03 10.88
CA ALA A 43 -11.05 -28.40 11.68
C ALA A 43 -11.42 -28.97 13.06
N LYS A 44 -12.54 -28.53 13.64
CA LYS A 44 -12.92 -28.84 15.03
C LYS A 44 -14.04 -29.88 15.14
N GLU A 45 -14.90 -29.99 14.13
CA GLU A 45 -16.03 -30.92 14.16
C GLU A 45 -15.70 -32.24 13.45
N VAL A 46 -16.32 -33.32 13.92
CA VAL A 46 -16.24 -34.63 13.27
C VAL A 46 -17.20 -34.62 12.08
N LEU A 47 -16.71 -34.16 10.93
CA LEU A 47 -17.46 -34.13 9.68
C LEU A 47 -17.20 -35.39 8.86
N THR A 48 -18.22 -35.86 8.14
CA THR A 48 -18.06 -36.86 7.10
C THR A 48 -17.25 -36.30 5.92
N TYR A 49 -16.70 -37.19 5.09
CA TYR A 49 -15.94 -36.79 3.89
C TYR A 49 -16.78 -35.91 2.94
N GLU A 50 -18.08 -36.19 2.82
CA GLU A 50 -19.00 -35.39 2.00
C GLU A 50 -19.22 -33.99 2.59
N GLU A 51 -19.39 -33.87 3.91
CA GLU A 51 -19.56 -32.59 4.60
C GLU A 51 -18.29 -31.72 4.53
N GLN A 52 -17.11 -32.34 4.68
CA GLN A 52 -15.83 -31.63 4.46
C GLN A 52 -15.71 -31.12 3.02
N GLY A 53 -16.12 -31.94 2.05
CA GLY A 53 -16.18 -31.56 0.63
C GLY A 53 -17.10 -30.37 0.40
N LEU A 54 -18.29 -30.37 1.00
CA LEU A 54 -19.27 -29.29 0.90
C LEU A 54 -18.77 -27.99 1.53
N VAL A 55 -18.18 -28.04 2.73
CA VAL A 55 -17.61 -26.84 3.38
C VAL A 55 -16.49 -26.24 2.54
N LYS A 56 -15.60 -27.09 2.00
CA LYS A 56 -14.52 -26.66 1.11
C LYS A 56 -15.08 -26.05 -0.17
N GLN A 57 -16.08 -26.68 -0.79
CA GLN A 57 -16.75 -26.16 -1.97
C GLN A 57 -17.38 -24.79 -1.71
N ARG A 58 -18.12 -24.64 -0.61
CA ARG A 58 -18.76 -23.36 -0.24
C ARG A 58 -17.75 -22.26 0.05
N CYS A 59 -16.64 -22.58 0.72
CA CYS A 59 -15.54 -21.62 0.91
C CYS A 59 -14.94 -21.17 -0.43
N ASN A 60 -14.75 -22.10 -1.38
CA ASN A 60 -14.23 -21.78 -2.71
C ASN A 60 -15.22 -20.93 -3.51
N GLU A 61 -16.51 -21.21 -3.45
CA GLU A 61 -17.55 -20.40 -4.11
C GLU A 61 -17.60 -18.97 -3.55
N ILE A 62 -17.43 -18.81 -2.23
CA ILE A 62 -17.35 -17.51 -1.57
C ILE A 62 -16.08 -16.75 -1.99
N ASP A 63 -14.92 -17.42 -2.04
CA ASP A 63 -13.66 -16.83 -2.49
C ASP A 63 -13.73 -16.39 -3.96
N ALA A 64 -14.30 -17.23 -4.83
CA ALA A 64 -14.49 -16.91 -6.24
C ALA A 64 -15.35 -15.65 -6.42
N LYS A 65 -16.46 -15.53 -5.68
CA LYS A 65 -17.30 -14.32 -5.73
C LYS A 65 -16.60 -13.08 -5.17
N LEU A 66 -15.80 -13.22 -4.11
CA LEU A 66 -15.00 -12.11 -3.61
C LEU A 66 -13.99 -11.60 -4.64
N ARG A 67 -13.38 -12.48 -5.44
CA ARG A 67 -12.45 -12.06 -6.51
C ARG A 67 -13.15 -11.25 -7.59
N VAL A 68 -14.37 -11.64 -7.98
CA VAL A 68 -15.19 -10.86 -8.92
C VAL A 68 -15.49 -9.47 -8.35
N LEU A 69 -15.81 -9.39 -7.06
CA LEU A 69 -16.02 -8.11 -6.37
C LEU A 69 -14.74 -7.26 -6.27
N GLU A 70 -13.58 -7.85 -6.00
CA GLU A 70 -12.29 -7.15 -5.98
C GLU A 70 -11.95 -6.58 -7.35
N GLN A 71 -12.17 -7.39 -8.40
CA GLN A 71 -11.94 -6.97 -9.76
C GLN A 71 -12.86 -5.82 -10.16
N LEU A 72 -14.16 -5.92 -9.90
CA LEU A 72 -15.12 -4.85 -10.16
C LEU A 72 -14.76 -3.57 -9.37
N ALA A 73 -14.37 -3.69 -8.11
CA ALA A 73 -13.95 -2.54 -7.32
C ALA A 73 -12.68 -1.88 -7.88
N THR A 74 -11.71 -2.70 -8.28
CA THR A 74 -10.46 -2.22 -8.91
C THR A 74 -10.74 -1.56 -10.25
N GLU A 75 -11.59 -2.15 -11.09
CA GLU A 75 -12.01 -1.57 -12.38
C GLU A 75 -12.72 -0.22 -12.17
N ARG A 76 -13.58 -0.08 -11.15
CA ARG A 76 -14.25 1.18 -10.82
C ARG A 76 -13.28 2.23 -10.29
N GLN A 77 -12.31 1.84 -9.47
CA GLN A 77 -11.26 2.73 -8.98
C GLN A 77 -10.29 3.14 -10.11
N GLN A 78 -9.95 2.22 -11.01
CA GLN A 78 -9.13 2.47 -12.20
C GLN A 78 -9.88 3.29 -13.25
N THR A 79 -11.19 3.16 -13.39
CA THR A 79 -11.99 4.01 -14.28
C THR A 79 -11.90 5.49 -13.87
N THR A 80 -11.57 5.79 -12.61
CA THR A 80 -11.25 7.15 -12.15
C THR A 80 -9.81 7.57 -12.49
N GLN A 81 -8.90 6.60 -12.70
CA GLN A 81 -7.54 6.82 -13.14
C GLN A 81 -7.39 6.83 -14.67
N ILE A 82 -8.29 6.28 -15.48
CA ILE A 82 -8.17 6.24 -16.96
C ILE A 82 -8.24 7.63 -17.65
N SER A 83 -8.36 8.74 -16.90
CA SER A 83 -7.99 10.06 -17.45
C SER A 83 -6.48 10.32 -17.46
N GLN A 84 -5.65 9.51 -16.80
CA GLN A 84 -4.20 9.64 -16.74
C GLN A 84 -3.54 8.25 -16.68
N GLU A 85 -2.58 7.99 -17.58
CA GLU A 85 -1.68 6.81 -17.54
C GLU A 85 -2.17 5.53 -18.26
N VAL A 86 -2.15 5.64 -19.59
CA VAL A 86 -1.60 4.55 -20.43
C VAL A 86 -0.08 4.51 -20.16
N ILE A 87 0.52 3.32 -20.32
CA ILE A 87 1.95 2.98 -20.13
C ILE A 87 2.23 2.70 -18.63
N ILE A 88 2.44 1.46 -18.16
CA ILE A 88 3.58 0.60 -18.48
C ILE A 88 3.18 -0.88 -18.45
N THR A 89 3.64 -1.56 -19.50
CA THR A 89 3.53 -2.98 -19.85
C THR A 89 4.25 -3.93 -18.90
N GLY A 90 3.62 -5.09 -18.68
CA GLY A 90 4.25 -6.41 -18.81
C GLY A 90 5.13 -6.90 -17.66
N ASP A 91 4.55 -7.74 -16.79
CA ASP A 91 5.00 -9.14 -16.70
C ASP A 91 4.01 -9.98 -15.87
N VAL A 92 3.60 -11.10 -16.47
CA VAL A 92 2.82 -12.19 -15.88
C VAL A 92 3.80 -13.18 -15.24
N PHE A 93 3.52 -13.70 -14.03
CA PHE A 93 3.84 -15.07 -13.49
C PHE A 93 3.97 -15.08 -11.94
N PRO A 94 3.87 -16.23 -11.23
CA PRO A 94 2.78 -17.19 -11.13
C PRO A 94 2.14 -17.27 -9.72
N LEU A 95 0.97 -17.89 -9.66
CA LEU A 95 0.26 -18.32 -8.46
C LEU A 95 1.14 -19.24 -7.57
N TYR A 96 1.58 -18.75 -6.42
CA TYR A 96 1.87 -19.58 -5.26
C TYR A 96 1.15 -19.04 -4.04
N SER A 97 0.62 -19.95 -3.25
CA SER A 97 -0.14 -19.77 -2.02
C SER A 97 0.51 -18.75 -1.07
N HIS A 98 -0.01 -17.52 -1.05
CA HIS A 98 0.34 -16.54 -0.03
C HIS A 98 -0.75 -16.53 1.04
N SER A 99 -0.33 -16.70 2.29
CA SER A 99 -1.11 -16.27 3.45
C SER A 99 -1.52 -14.80 3.25
N ARG A 100 -2.78 -14.47 3.57
CA ARG A 100 -3.41 -13.14 3.40
C ARG A 100 -2.56 -11.98 3.94
N GLY A 101 -1.70 -12.24 4.92
CA GLY A 101 -0.70 -11.31 5.47
C GLY A 101 0.37 -10.88 4.47
N GLY A 102 0.94 -11.82 3.71
CA GLY A 102 1.99 -11.55 2.72
C GLY A 102 1.53 -10.68 1.55
N LEU A 103 0.28 -10.82 1.10
CA LEU A 103 -0.26 -9.97 0.01
C LEU A 103 -0.44 -8.51 0.47
N LEU A 104 -0.88 -8.29 1.71
CA LEU A 104 -1.04 -6.94 2.27
C LEU A 104 0.31 -6.26 2.50
N VAL A 105 1.33 -7.04 2.91
CA VAL A 105 2.70 -6.54 3.02
C VAL A 105 3.25 -6.15 1.65
N LYS A 106 3.08 -6.99 0.62
CA LYS A 106 3.52 -6.70 -0.75
C LYS A 106 2.91 -5.42 -1.30
N LYS A 107 1.58 -5.25 -1.18
CA LYS A 107 0.90 -4.04 -1.64
C LYS A 107 1.43 -2.79 -0.90
N ARG A 108 1.73 -2.89 0.40
CA ARG A 108 2.30 -1.79 1.19
C ARG A 108 3.74 -1.46 0.81
N LEU A 109 4.61 -2.46 0.68
CA LEU A 109 5.99 -2.28 0.26
C LEU A 109 6.05 -1.66 -1.14
N ALA A 110 5.24 -2.16 -2.08
CA ALA A 110 5.13 -1.58 -3.42
C ALA A 110 4.71 -0.10 -3.36
N SER A 111 3.70 0.24 -2.54
CA SER A 111 3.27 1.64 -2.36
C SER A 111 4.38 2.53 -1.79
N LEU A 112 5.17 2.05 -0.83
CA LEU A 112 6.30 2.77 -0.26
C LEU A 112 7.42 2.97 -1.31
N GLN A 113 7.73 1.94 -2.09
CA GLN A 113 8.72 2.03 -3.16
C GLN A 113 8.28 2.98 -4.28
N THR A 114 7.01 2.95 -4.68
CA THR A 114 6.45 3.91 -5.63
C THR A 114 6.54 5.33 -5.10
N TRP A 115 6.15 5.57 -3.85
CA TRP A 115 6.29 6.89 -3.24
C TRP A 115 7.75 7.36 -3.24
N TYR A 116 8.69 6.49 -2.86
CA TYR A 116 10.11 6.82 -2.86
C TYR A 116 10.61 7.17 -4.28
N GLY A 117 10.28 6.35 -5.27
CA GLY A 117 10.69 6.58 -6.67
C GLY A 117 10.05 7.81 -7.31
N MET A 118 8.78 8.10 -6.99
CA MET A 118 8.00 9.16 -7.65
C MET A 118 8.03 10.50 -6.90
N ARG A 119 8.35 10.51 -5.60
CA ARG A 119 8.36 11.72 -4.77
C ARG A 119 9.75 12.04 -4.23
N VAL A 120 10.39 11.08 -3.56
CA VAL A 120 11.68 11.31 -2.90
C VAL A 120 12.80 11.54 -3.91
N VAL A 121 12.95 10.65 -4.89
CA VAL A 121 14.03 10.77 -5.88
C VAL A 121 13.95 12.08 -6.68
N PRO A 122 12.79 12.47 -7.25
CA PRO A 122 12.67 13.75 -7.93
C PRO A 122 12.91 14.94 -7.01
N PHE A 123 12.37 14.94 -5.79
CA PHE A 123 12.57 16.02 -4.83
C PHE A 123 14.05 16.25 -4.52
N LEU A 124 14.78 15.19 -4.17
CA LEU A 124 16.20 15.28 -3.85
C LEU A 124 17.04 15.77 -5.03
N ALA A 125 16.64 15.42 -6.26
CA ALA A 125 17.31 15.83 -7.49
C ALA A 125 17.03 17.31 -7.83
N THR A 126 15.79 17.78 -7.68
CA THR A 126 15.41 19.16 -8.00
C THR A 126 15.80 20.17 -6.92
N HIS A 127 15.95 19.72 -5.67
CA HIS A 127 16.35 20.56 -4.53
C HIS A 127 17.73 20.16 -4.01
N ALA A 128 18.66 19.80 -4.91
CA ALA A 128 20.01 19.39 -4.54
C ALA A 128 20.92 20.57 -4.16
N ASP A 129 20.65 21.74 -4.73
CA ASP A 129 21.47 22.94 -4.60
C ASP A 129 20.73 24.00 -3.78
N MET A 130 21.44 24.64 -2.86
CA MET A 130 20.94 25.72 -2.01
C MET A 130 20.99 27.09 -2.73
N GLY A 131 21.77 27.18 -3.81
CA GLY A 131 21.96 28.43 -4.54
C GLY A 131 22.95 29.38 -3.85
N GLY A 132 23.12 30.55 -4.46
CA GLY A 132 24.11 31.55 -4.03
C GLY A 132 23.50 32.78 -3.36
N THR A 133 22.18 32.95 -3.46
CA THR A 133 21.46 34.11 -2.91
C THR A 133 20.65 33.75 -1.67
N LEU A 134 20.28 34.77 -0.88
CA LEU A 134 19.47 34.57 0.33
C LEU A 134 18.08 34.00 0.00
N ASN A 135 17.46 34.46 -1.08
CA ASN A 135 16.14 33.99 -1.48
C ASN A 135 16.19 32.50 -1.88
N GLU A 136 17.16 32.11 -2.70
CA GLU A 136 17.34 30.69 -3.09
C GLU A 136 17.59 29.80 -1.87
N ALA A 137 18.41 30.25 -0.90
CA ALA A 137 18.65 29.50 0.31
C ALA A 137 17.42 29.41 1.23
N SER A 138 16.57 30.44 1.24
CA SER A 138 15.29 30.44 1.95
C SER A 138 14.31 29.46 1.31
N ASP A 139 14.17 29.48 -0.02
CA ASP A 139 13.32 28.57 -0.78
C ASP A 139 13.78 27.12 -0.59
N PHE A 140 15.11 26.89 -0.63
CA PHE A 140 15.71 25.59 -0.33
C PHE A 140 15.34 25.11 1.08
N LEU A 141 15.49 25.96 2.11
CA LEU A 141 15.18 25.61 3.49
C LEU A 141 13.69 25.27 3.66
N GLU A 142 12.80 26.11 3.14
CA GLU A 142 11.35 25.92 3.22
C GLU A 142 10.91 24.62 2.54
N ALA A 143 11.43 24.35 1.33
CA ALA A 143 11.12 23.13 0.60
C ALA A 143 11.53 21.86 1.40
N HIS A 144 12.70 21.87 2.04
CA HIS A 144 13.15 20.72 2.85
C HIS A 144 12.35 20.57 4.15
N GLN A 145 11.98 21.67 4.81
CA GLN A 145 11.14 21.62 6.01
C GLN A 145 9.74 21.09 5.69
N SER A 146 9.12 21.57 4.60
CA SER A 146 7.84 21.08 4.11
C SER A 146 7.90 19.60 3.75
N PHE A 147 8.98 19.15 3.08
CA PHE A 147 9.13 17.75 2.69
C PHE A 147 9.31 16.80 3.89
N VAL A 148 9.85 17.27 5.02
CA VAL A 148 9.90 16.46 6.26
C VAL A 148 8.50 16.08 6.74
N GLU A 149 7.50 16.95 6.60
CA GLU A 149 6.12 16.62 6.95
C GLU A 149 5.57 15.47 6.08
N GLU A 150 5.88 15.46 4.78
CA GLU A 150 5.54 14.34 3.89
C GLU A 150 6.21 13.03 4.36
N VAL A 151 7.47 13.09 4.81
CA VAL A 151 8.22 11.92 5.29
C VAL A 151 7.64 11.39 6.60
N VAL A 152 7.33 12.25 7.56
CA VAL A 152 6.71 11.87 8.85
C VAL A 152 5.33 11.21 8.64
N ASN A 153 4.55 11.69 7.66
CA ASN A 153 3.28 11.06 7.28
C ASN A 153 3.45 9.62 6.75
N ARG A 154 4.68 9.21 6.38
CA ARG A 154 5.00 7.84 5.95
C ARG A 154 5.59 6.97 7.05
N ASP A 155 6.07 7.52 8.15
CA ASP A 155 6.70 6.75 9.25
C ASP A 155 5.78 5.64 9.76
N ALA A 156 4.50 5.94 9.99
CA ALA A 156 3.53 4.95 10.45
C ALA A 156 3.37 3.77 9.47
N SER A 157 3.50 4.02 8.16
CA SER A 157 3.44 2.98 7.13
C SER A 157 4.70 2.12 7.09
N VAL A 158 5.88 2.73 7.28
CA VAL A 158 7.17 2.03 7.35
C VAL A 158 7.25 1.15 8.60
N VAL A 159 6.93 1.70 9.77
CA VAL A 159 6.89 0.96 11.05
C VAL A 159 5.89 -0.20 10.96
N SER A 160 4.70 0.03 10.39
CA SER A 160 3.71 -1.03 10.19
C SER A 160 4.19 -2.11 9.22
N ALA A 161 5.02 -1.80 8.23
CA ALA A 161 5.59 -2.78 7.32
C ALA A 161 6.66 -3.62 8.04
N LEU A 162 7.57 -2.99 8.77
CA LEU A 162 8.63 -3.65 9.56
C LEU A 162 8.04 -4.59 10.62
N ALA A 163 6.94 -4.21 11.26
CA ALA A 163 6.27 -5.04 12.26
C ALA A 163 5.75 -6.39 11.70
N LYS A 164 5.59 -6.51 10.38
CA LYS A 164 5.09 -7.72 9.71
C LYS A 164 6.18 -8.59 9.11
N ARG A 165 7.44 -8.38 9.52
CA ARG A 165 8.60 -9.14 9.06
C ARG A 165 8.42 -10.67 9.16
N THR A 166 7.74 -11.14 10.20
CA THR A 166 7.46 -12.58 10.41
C THR A 166 6.48 -13.18 9.41
N GLU A 167 5.75 -12.35 8.66
CA GLU A 167 4.78 -12.76 7.63
C GLU A 167 5.39 -12.73 6.21
N MET A 168 6.66 -12.34 6.07
CA MET A 168 7.35 -12.14 4.79
C MET A 168 8.20 -13.33 4.37
N THR A 169 8.39 -13.48 3.06
CA THR A 169 9.45 -14.35 2.53
C THR A 169 10.83 -13.73 2.74
N SER A 170 11.89 -14.55 2.65
CA SER A 170 13.27 -14.05 2.76
C SER A 170 13.63 -12.99 1.72
N VAL A 171 13.00 -13.05 0.53
CA VAL A 171 13.21 -12.08 -0.56
C VAL A 171 12.53 -10.76 -0.21
N GLU A 172 11.26 -10.81 0.21
CA GLU A 172 10.50 -9.63 0.62
C GLU A 172 11.13 -8.91 1.80
N TRP A 173 11.61 -9.66 2.79
CA TRP A 173 12.32 -9.07 3.92
C TRP A 173 13.57 -8.33 3.46
N LYS A 174 14.39 -8.93 2.59
CA LYS A 174 15.61 -8.28 2.09
C LYS A 174 15.28 -6.97 1.36
N THR A 175 14.22 -6.97 0.55
CA THR A 175 13.76 -5.75 -0.14
C THR A 175 13.25 -4.68 0.83
N LEU A 176 12.55 -5.07 1.90
CA LEU A 176 12.10 -4.14 2.93
C LEU A 176 13.28 -3.57 3.74
N ASP A 177 14.29 -4.38 4.04
CA ASP A 177 15.51 -4.00 4.75
C ASP A 177 16.34 -2.99 3.95
N GLU A 178 16.47 -3.22 2.63
CA GLU A 178 17.08 -2.28 1.70
C GLU A 178 16.29 -0.96 1.61
N PHE A 179 14.95 -1.04 1.60
CA PHE A 179 14.10 0.14 1.64
C PHE A 179 14.29 0.95 2.93
N ASP A 180 14.29 0.28 4.09
CA ASP A 180 14.44 0.90 5.40
C ASP A 180 15.78 1.63 5.52
N THR A 181 16.86 1.00 5.05
CA THR A 181 18.19 1.63 4.96
C THR A 181 18.17 2.92 4.13
N HIS A 182 17.48 2.92 2.99
CA HIS A 182 17.33 4.12 2.16
C HIS A 182 16.45 5.19 2.83
N TYR A 183 15.42 4.77 3.55
CA TYR A 183 14.50 5.65 4.24
C TYR A 183 15.14 6.37 5.42
N GLU A 184 15.95 5.69 6.22
CA GLU A 184 16.72 6.34 7.30
C GLU A 184 17.78 7.28 6.74
N ARG A 185 18.48 6.88 5.67
CA ARG A 185 19.42 7.77 4.97
C ARG A 185 18.74 9.03 4.42
N LEU A 186 17.50 8.94 3.96
CA LEU A 186 16.72 10.11 3.54
C LEU A 186 16.54 11.09 4.70
N LYS A 187 16.17 10.61 5.89
CA LYS A 187 15.99 11.45 7.08
C LYS A 187 17.28 12.20 7.42
N ASP A 188 18.41 11.51 7.43
CA ASP A 188 19.73 12.12 7.67
C ASP A 188 20.06 13.22 6.65
N VAL A 189 19.75 12.97 5.37
CA VAL A 189 19.97 13.95 4.29
C VAL A 189 19.11 15.19 4.52
N LEU A 190 17.83 15.02 4.84
CA LEU A 190 16.92 16.14 5.09
C LEU A 190 17.36 16.95 6.31
N GLU A 191 17.69 16.29 7.42
CA GLU A 191 18.18 16.97 8.63
C GLU A 191 19.44 17.80 8.34
N ASN A 192 20.42 17.20 7.64
CA ASN A 192 21.64 17.90 7.29
C ASN A 192 21.38 19.11 6.38
N ARG A 193 20.50 18.97 5.39
CA ARG A 193 20.14 20.06 4.47
C ARG A 193 19.41 21.21 5.18
N ILE A 194 18.46 20.89 6.06
CA ILE A 194 17.77 21.89 6.89
C ILE A 194 18.76 22.64 7.79
N ARG A 195 19.69 21.91 8.42
CA ARG A 195 20.73 22.52 9.27
C ARG A 195 21.62 23.49 8.49
N ILE A 196 22.06 23.10 7.30
CA ILE A 196 22.90 23.95 6.43
C ILE A 196 22.11 25.19 5.98
N GLY A 197 20.90 25.02 5.46
CA GLY A 197 20.04 26.13 5.03
C GLY A 197 19.74 27.11 6.17
N SER A 198 19.39 26.59 7.36
CA SER A 198 19.13 27.39 8.56
C SER A 198 20.36 28.22 8.95
N SER A 199 21.55 27.61 8.92
CA SER A 199 22.80 28.28 9.26
C SER A 199 23.14 29.40 8.28
N PHE A 200 22.98 29.14 6.97
CA PHE A 200 23.26 30.12 5.94
C PHE A 200 22.33 31.33 6.03
N VAL A 201 21.02 31.08 6.20
CA VAL A 201 20.01 32.11 6.35
C VAL A 201 20.29 32.97 7.59
N GLN A 202 20.58 32.36 8.74
CA GLN A 202 20.88 33.08 9.98
C GLN A 202 22.11 33.99 9.89
N VAL A 203 23.19 33.54 9.25
CA VAL A 203 24.41 34.35 9.10
C VAL A 203 24.17 35.56 8.21
N ARG A 204 23.43 35.40 7.11
CA ARG A 204 23.11 36.49 6.17
C ARG A 204 22.09 37.50 6.71
N PHE A 205 21.26 37.11 7.70
CA PHE A 205 20.39 38.04 8.42
C PHE A 205 21.14 38.88 9.48
N ALA A 206 22.37 38.51 9.83
CA ALA A 206 23.19 39.22 10.83
C ALA A 206 24.21 40.20 10.23
N GLU A 207 24.36 40.23 8.90
CA GLU A 207 25.13 41.22 8.12
C GLU A 207 24.24 42.37 7.64
#